data_AF-A0A2E7HBQ8-F1
#
_entry.id   AF-A0A2E7HBQ8-F1
#
_cell.length_a   1.000
_cell.length_b   1.000
_cell.length_c   1.000
_cell.angle_alpha   90.00
_cell.angle_beta   90.00
_cell.angle_gamma   90.00
#
_symmetry.space_group_name_H-M   'P 1'
#
loop_
_entity.id
_entity.type
_entity.pdbx_description
1 polymer ?
#
loop_
_entity_poly.entity_id
_entity_poly.type
_entity_poly.pdbx_seq_one_letter_code
_entity_poly.pdbx_strand_id
1 'polypeptide(L)'
;MKLKFIKNNFFFIIILAFLLISCSGDSEKDSELDIFDGRYDSSIFSINSFNNIGFKISKEYDISELPDAIEAHYGFWAEDSFERLSYELRFYPSNEIAKSSGTFYAEEATGEDAIIKKSDATWKEGIK
;
A
#
# COMPACT_ATOMS: atom_id res chain seq x y z
N MET A 1 35.06 -39.97 -50.28
CA MET A 1 34.00 -38.94 -50.22
C MET A 1 33.13 -39.20 -49.00
N LYS A 2 33.05 -38.20 -48.09
CA LYS A 2 32.07 -37.99 -47.00
C LYS A 2 32.03 -39.03 -45.86
N LEU A 3 31.67 -38.71 -44.63
CA LEU A 3 31.91 -37.57 -43.72
C LEU A 3 31.43 -38.10 -42.34
N LYS A 4 32.24 -37.88 -41.30
CA LYS A 4 31.98 -37.89 -39.84
C LYS A 4 30.61 -38.40 -39.31
N PHE A 5 30.66 -39.42 -38.44
CA PHE A 5 29.64 -39.68 -37.41
C PHE A 5 30.26 -39.60 -36.00
N ILE A 6 30.61 -38.38 -35.57
CA ILE A 6 30.86 -38.06 -34.16
C ILE A 6 30.22 -36.71 -33.89
N LYS A 7 28.90 -36.67 -33.63
CA LYS A 7 28.25 -35.44 -33.15
C LYS A 7 26.81 -35.59 -32.61
N ASN A 8 26.44 -36.68 -31.93
CA ASN A 8 25.05 -36.82 -31.44
C ASN A 8 24.82 -36.56 -29.94
N ASN A 9 25.86 -36.56 -29.10
CA ASN A 9 25.72 -36.19 -27.67
C ASN A 9 26.00 -34.72 -27.38
N PHE A 10 26.78 -34.03 -28.23
CA PHE A 10 27.10 -32.62 -28.02
C PHE A 10 25.92 -31.68 -28.37
N PHE A 11 25.07 -32.10 -29.31
CA PHE A 11 23.90 -31.32 -29.73
C PHE A 11 22.81 -31.25 -28.64
N PHE A 12 22.66 -32.33 -27.86
CA PHE A 12 21.69 -32.40 -26.76
C PHE A 12 22.09 -31.54 -25.56
N ILE A 13 23.40 -31.41 -25.30
CA ILE A 13 23.94 -30.59 -24.21
C ILE A 13 23.79 -29.09 -24.51
N ILE A 14 23.87 -28.68 -25.77
CA ILE A 14 23.68 -27.29 -26.19
C ILE A 14 22.22 -26.84 -26.02
N ILE A 15 21.25 -27.71 -26.30
CA ILE A 15 19.81 -27.39 -26.16
C ILE A 15 19.40 -27.22 -24.68
N LEU A 16 20.01 -27.99 -23.77
CA LEU A 16 19.72 -27.93 -22.34
C LEU A 16 20.29 -26.66 -21.66
N ALA A 17 21.36 -26.08 -22.23
CA ALA A 17 22.01 -24.87 -21.71
C ALA A 17 21.21 -23.57 -21.99
N PHE A 18 20.33 -23.55 -23.00
CA PHE A 18 19.53 -22.37 -23.35
C PHE A 18 18.32 -22.14 -22.44
N LEU A 19 17.96 -23.09 -21.57
CA LEU A 19 16.83 -22.95 -20.65
C LEU A 19 17.15 -22.18 -19.35
N LEU A 20 18.42 -21.79 -19.15
CA LEU A 20 18.85 -21.09 -17.92
C LEU A 20 18.92 -19.55 -18.06
N ILE A 21 18.50 -18.99 -19.20
CA ILE A 21 18.51 -17.54 -19.43
C ILE A 21 17.09 -17.06 -19.73
N SER A 22 16.22 -17.14 -18.73
CA SER A 22 15.05 -16.24 -18.69
C SER A 22 14.56 -16.09 -17.26
N CYS A 23 15.20 -15.16 -16.55
CA CYS A 23 14.55 -14.40 -15.50
C CYS A 23 15.07 -12.97 -15.65
N SER A 24 14.59 -12.28 -16.70
CA SER A 24 14.57 -10.82 -16.68
C SER A 24 13.36 -10.46 -15.84
N GLY A 25 13.50 -10.58 -14.53
CA GLY A 25 12.66 -9.80 -13.63
C GLY A 25 13.07 -8.37 -13.90
N ASP A 26 12.26 -7.65 -14.69
CA ASP A 26 12.25 -6.20 -14.57
C ASP A 26 11.89 -5.93 -13.11
N SER A 27 12.91 -5.71 -12.30
CA SER A 27 12.73 -5.05 -11.03
C SER A 27 12.26 -3.66 -11.41
N GLU A 28 10.94 -3.48 -11.53
CA GLU A 28 10.33 -2.17 -11.39
C GLU A 28 11.01 -1.57 -10.17
N LYS A 29 11.78 -0.49 -10.42
CA LYS A 29 12.24 0.35 -9.35
C LYS A 29 10.96 0.95 -8.79
N ASP A 30 10.40 0.27 -7.79
CA ASP A 30 9.38 0.83 -6.93
C ASP A 30 10.02 2.09 -6.36
N SER A 31 9.68 3.23 -6.96
CA SER A 31 10.13 4.52 -6.46
C SER A 31 9.52 4.61 -5.08
N GLU A 32 10.37 4.50 -4.05
CA GLU A 32 9.97 4.64 -2.65
C GLU A 32 8.97 5.79 -2.55
N LEU A 33 7.72 5.46 -2.25
CA LEU A 33 6.64 6.43 -2.19
C LEU A 33 6.89 7.30 -0.97
N ASP A 34 7.47 8.47 -1.18
CA ASP A 34 7.59 9.48 -0.14
C ASP A 34 6.21 10.09 0.11
N ILE A 35 5.58 9.72 1.23
CA ILE A 35 4.28 10.28 1.64
C ILE A 35 4.35 11.79 1.90
N PHE A 36 5.55 12.35 2.01
CA PHE A 36 5.81 13.78 2.13
C PHE A 36 6.13 14.46 0.80
N ASP A 37 6.12 13.74 -0.34
CA ASP A 37 6.17 14.35 -1.68
C ASP A 37 5.04 15.38 -1.81
N GLY A 38 5.42 16.64 -2.03
CA GLY A 38 4.50 17.77 -2.14
C GLY A 38 3.66 17.76 -3.43
N ARG A 39 3.86 16.79 -4.34
CA ARG A 39 3.10 16.63 -5.59
C ARG A 39 1.58 16.70 -5.40
N TYR A 40 1.09 16.25 -4.25
CA TYR A 40 -0.34 16.18 -3.96
C TYR A 40 -0.81 17.17 -2.90
N ASP A 41 0.00 18.14 -2.48
CA ASP A 41 -0.34 19.07 -1.40
C ASP A 41 -1.58 19.93 -1.70
N SER A 42 -1.82 20.24 -2.99
CA SER A 42 -3.02 20.97 -3.44
C SER A 42 -4.24 20.09 -3.66
N SER A 43 -4.11 18.76 -3.51
CA SER A 43 -5.21 17.82 -3.72
C SER A 43 -6.03 17.70 -2.44
N ILE A 44 -7.35 17.93 -2.56
CA ILE A 44 -8.30 17.74 -1.47
C ILE A 44 -9.21 16.57 -1.83
N PHE A 45 -9.17 15.53 -1.02
CA PHE A 45 -10.01 14.35 -1.16
C PHE A 45 -11.12 14.35 -0.12
N SER A 46 -12.21 13.67 -0.46
CA SER A 46 -13.33 13.41 0.45
C SER A 46 -13.69 11.94 0.39
N ILE A 47 -14.56 11.47 1.29
CA ILE A 47 -15.04 10.09 1.25
C ILE A 47 -15.67 9.71 -0.10
N ASN A 48 -16.28 10.67 -0.80
CA ASN A 48 -16.82 10.46 -2.15
C ASN A 48 -15.74 10.09 -3.18
N SER A 49 -14.54 10.65 -3.06
CA SER A 49 -13.40 10.30 -3.92
C SER A 49 -13.07 8.81 -3.80
N PHE A 50 -13.16 8.26 -2.59
CA PHE A 50 -12.89 6.84 -2.31
C PHE A 50 -14.07 5.93 -2.65
N ASN A 51 -15.31 6.38 -2.41
CA ASN A 51 -16.51 5.66 -2.85
C ASN A 51 -16.52 5.46 -4.37
N ASN A 52 -16.06 6.45 -5.14
CA ASN A 52 -15.99 6.40 -6.60
C ASN A 52 -15.02 5.32 -7.11
N ILE A 53 -13.98 4.96 -6.33
CA ILE A 53 -13.07 3.86 -6.66
C ILE A 53 -13.52 2.53 -6.05
N GLY A 54 -14.72 2.47 -5.46
CA GLY A 54 -15.32 1.25 -4.93
C GLY A 54 -14.98 0.96 -3.47
N PHE A 55 -14.41 1.91 -2.72
CA PHE A 55 -14.18 1.76 -1.28
C PHE A 55 -15.49 1.41 -0.56
N LYS A 56 -15.45 0.43 0.33
CA LYS A 56 -16.60 -0.04 1.11
C LYS A 56 -16.46 0.39 2.55
N ILE A 57 -17.18 1.43 2.94
CA ILE A 57 -17.24 1.91 4.31
C ILE A 57 -17.92 0.86 5.19
N SER A 58 -17.28 0.54 6.32
CA SER A 58 -17.80 -0.37 7.34
C SER A 58 -18.15 0.33 8.64
N LYS A 59 -17.44 1.41 8.99
CA LYS A 59 -17.68 2.20 10.21
C LYS A 59 -17.26 3.64 9.96
N GLU A 60 -18.08 4.57 10.45
CA GLU A 60 -17.71 5.97 10.66
C GLU A 60 -17.28 6.12 12.13
N TYR A 61 -16.15 6.77 12.38
CA TYR A 61 -15.61 6.94 13.73
C TYR A 61 -16.05 8.26 14.36
N ASP A 62 -16.14 8.27 15.68
CA ASP A 62 -16.21 9.52 16.43
C ASP A 62 -14.83 10.19 16.44
N ILE A 63 -14.79 11.41 15.91
CA ILE A 63 -13.59 12.25 15.80
C ILE A 63 -13.49 13.29 16.93
N SER A 64 -14.39 13.26 17.93
CA SER A 64 -14.38 14.20 19.04
C SER A 64 -13.03 14.27 19.79
N GLU A 65 -12.30 13.16 19.81
CA GLU A 65 -10.96 13.01 20.40
C GLU A 65 -9.83 12.93 19.34
N LEU A 66 -10.10 13.22 18.06
CA LEU A 66 -9.12 13.26 16.97
C LEU A 66 -8.97 14.70 16.43
N PRO A 67 -7.92 15.44 16.86
CA PRO A 67 -7.75 16.84 16.50
C PRO A 67 -7.71 17.09 14.99
N ASP A 68 -8.30 18.22 14.59
CA ASP A 68 -8.35 18.77 13.22
C ASP A 68 -8.98 17.87 12.15
N ALA A 69 -9.38 16.64 12.48
CA ALA A 69 -10.08 15.76 11.57
C ALA A 69 -11.47 16.32 11.26
N ILE A 70 -11.87 16.15 10.00
CA ILE A 70 -13.23 16.48 9.53
C ILE A 70 -14.09 15.22 9.57
N GLU A 71 -13.51 14.08 9.17
CA GLU A 71 -14.17 12.77 9.13
C GLU A 71 -13.12 11.66 9.29
N ALA A 72 -13.54 10.52 9.83
CA ALA A 72 -12.73 9.30 9.85
C ALA A 72 -13.59 8.06 9.58
N HIS A 73 -13.12 7.20 8.68
CA HIS A 73 -13.86 6.05 8.18
C HIS A 73 -12.99 4.80 8.16
N TYR A 74 -13.50 3.70 8.68
CA TYR A 74 -12.92 2.37 8.48
C TYR A 74 -13.68 1.63 7.38
N GLY A 75 -12.94 0.96 6.51
CA GLY A 75 -13.54 0.21 5.43
C GLY A 75 -12.55 -0.67 4.69
N PHE A 76 -12.95 -1.09 3.50
CA PHE A 76 -12.21 -2.06 2.71
C PHE A 76 -12.11 -1.66 1.25
N TRP A 77 -10.98 -1.97 0.65
CA TRP A 77 -10.75 -1.77 -0.77
C TRP A 77 -9.70 -2.75 -1.30
N ALA A 78 -9.80 -3.07 -2.59
CA ALA A 78 -8.73 -3.63 -3.39
C ALA A 78 -9.06 -3.46 -4.86
N GLU A 79 -8.03 -3.48 -5.69
CA GLU A 79 -8.16 -3.56 -7.13
C GLU A 79 -8.67 -4.95 -7.56
N ASP A 80 -8.10 -6.03 -6.99
CA ASP A 80 -8.66 -7.38 -7.05
C ASP A 80 -9.44 -7.73 -5.78
N SER A 81 -10.68 -8.17 -5.94
CA SER A 81 -11.55 -8.62 -4.86
C SER A 81 -10.95 -9.68 -3.92
N PHE A 82 -9.99 -10.49 -4.39
CA PHE A 82 -9.31 -11.52 -3.60
C PHE A 82 -8.16 -10.97 -2.73
N GLU A 83 -7.71 -9.74 -2.98
CA GLU A 83 -6.60 -9.08 -2.27
C GLU A 83 -7.10 -7.92 -1.39
N ARG A 84 -8.36 -7.99 -0.94
CA ARG A 84 -9.01 -6.96 -0.13
C ARG A 84 -8.24 -6.66 1.16
N LEU A 85 -7.85 -5.40 1.32
CA LEU A 85 -7.29 -4.88 2.56
C LEU A 85 -8.30 -4.00 3.30
N SER A 86 -8.04 -3.83 4.60
CA SER A 86 -8.76 -2.86 5.42
C SER A 86 -7.97 -1.57 5.53
N TYR A 87 -8.65 -0.44 5.47
CA TYR A 87 -8.06 0.88 5.62
C TYR A 87 -8.82 1.69 6.63
N GLU A 88 -8.09 2.60 7.27
CA GLU A 88 -8.65 3.72 7.99
C GLU A 88 -8.30 5.00 7.23
N LEU A 89 -9.34 5.71 6.79
CA LEU A 89 -9.22 6.97 6.08
C LEU A 89 -9.56 8.10 7.05
N ARG A 90 -8.63 9.04 7.25
CA ARG A 90 -8.82 10.23 8.08
C ARG A 90 -8.70 11.45 7.19
N PHE A 91 -9.72 12.31 7.21
CA PHE A 91 -9.81 13.47 6.34
C PHE A 91 -9.53 14.74 7.14
N TYR A 92 -8.67 15.60 6.59
CA TYR A 92 -8.26 16.88 7.17
C TYR A 92 -8.50 18.01 6.16
N PRO A 93 -8.57 19.28 6.59
CA PRO A 93 -8.85 20.41 5.70
C PRO A 93 -7.77 20.63 4.63
N SER A 94 -6.54 20.17 4.86
CA SER A 94 -5.42 20.26 3.92
C SER A 94 -4.40 19.14 4.16
N ASN A 95 -3.53 18.92 3.17
CA ASN A 95 -2.41 18.00 3.30
C ASN A 95 -1.43 18.44 4.41
N GLU A 96 -1.18 19.74 4.57
CA GLU A 96 -0.36 20.30 5.64
C GLU A 96 -0.91 19.94 7.04
N ILE A 97 -2.23 20.05 7.23
CA ILE A 97 -2.86 19.68 8.50
C ILE A 97 -2.84 18.16 8.70
N ALA A 98 -3.08 17.36 7.65
CA ALA A 98 -2.96 15.91 7.73
C ALA A 98 -1.55 15.47 8.19
N LYS A 99 -0.50 16.09 7.63
CA LYS A 99 0.91 15.80 7.98
C LYS A 99 1.23 16.25 9.41
N SER A 100 0.82 17.45 9.81
CA SER A 100 1.21 18.03 11.10
C SER A 100 0.38 17.53 12.29
N SER A 101 -0.91 17.26 12.10
CA SER A 101 -1.84 16.84 13.15
C SER A 101 -2.16 15.35 13.10
N GLY A 102 -2.26 14.77 11.89
CA GLY A 102 -2.72 13.38 11.71
C GLY A 102 -1.65 12.30 11.85
N THR A 103 -0.40 12.59 11.47
CA THR A 103 0.70 11.60 11.43
C THR A 103 0.91 10.89 12.76
N PHE A 104 0.97 11.65 13.86
CA PHE A 104 1.16 11.08 15.20
C PHE A 104 0.12 10.00 15.52
N TYR A 105 -1.15 10.26 15.26
CA TYR A 105 -2.22 9.29 15.53
C TYR A 105 -2.18 8.10 14.59
N ALA A 106 -1.64 8.25 13.37
CA ALA A 106 -1.51 7.15 12.42
C ALA A 106 -0.36 6.22 12.82
N GLU A 107 0.76 6.81 13.26
CA GLU A 107 1.90 6.11 13.84
C GLU A 107 1.53 5.40 15.16
N GLU A 108 0.77 6.07 16.05
CA GLU A 108 0.30 5.45 17.29
C GLU A 108 -0.57 4.21 17.03
N ALA A 109 -1.37 4.20 15.96
CA ALA A 109 -2.28 3.09 15.64
C ALA A 109 -1.64 1.96 14.82
N THR A 110 -0.68 2.28 13.94
CA THR A 110 -0.17 1.32 12.92
C THR A 110 1.36 1.32 12.73
N GLY A 111 2.08 2.21 13.42
CA GLY A 111 3.54 2.30 13.35
C GLY A 111 4.26 1.14 14.03
N GLU A 112 5.59 1.19 14.01
CA GLU A 112 6.44 0.14 14.61
C GLU A 112 6.20 -0.04 16.11
N ASP A 113 5.97 1.07 16.82
CA ASP A 113 5.67 1.12 18.25
C ASP A 113 4.17 1.28 18.55
N ALA A 114 3.29 0.77 17.68
CA ALA A 114 1.85 0.96 17.79
C ALA A 114 1.27 0.53 19.16
N ILE A 115 0.35 1.33 19.68
CA ILE A 115 -0.35 1.06 20.93
C ILE A 115 -1.48 0.05 20.70
N ILE A 116 -1.37 -1.10 21.35
CA ILE A 116 -2.35 -2.19 21.21
C ILE A 116 -3.52 -2.03 22.19
N LYS A 117 -3.31 -1.37 23.33
CA LYS A 117 -4.33 -1.22 24.37
C LYS A 117 -5.08 0.10 24.22
N LYS A 118 -6.40 0.02 24.08
CA LYS A 118 -7.30 1.19 24.07
C LYS A 118 -7.16 2.12 25.27
N SER A 119 -6.76 1.60 26.45
CA SER A 119 -6.55 2.43 27.64
C SER A 119 -5.37 3.36 27.52
N ASP A 120 -4.40 3.02 26.67
CA ASP A 120 -3.11 3.66 26.59
C ASP A 120 -3.02 4.60 25.36
N ALA A 121 -4.03 4.55 24.49
CA ALA A 121 -4.07 5.33 23.25
C ALA A 121 -4.66 6.72 23.45
N THR A 122 -4.13 7.68 22.69
CA THR A 122 -4.60 9.06 22.70
C THR A 122 -5.98 9.17 22.07
N TRP A 123 -6.21 8.44 20.96
CA TRP A 123 -7.52 8.32 20.32
C TRP A 123 -8.00 6.87 20.33
N LYS A 124 -8.89 6.54 21.27
CA LYS A 124 -9.27 5.13 21.55
C LYS A 124 -10.08 4.49 20.42
N GLU A 125 -10.84 5.28 19.68
CA GLU A 125 -11.68 4.80 18.58
C GLU A 125 -10.85 4.24 17.42
N GLY A 126 -9.63 4.77 17.20
CA GLY A 126 -8.72 4.32 16.14
C GLY A 126 -7.93 3.05 16.45
N ILE A 127 -8.05 2.51 17.68
CA ILE A 127 -7.38 1.26 18.05
C ILE A 127 -8.34 0.09 17.83
N LYS A 128 -7.86 -1.00 17.23
CA LYS A 128 -8.67 -2.20 16.99
C LYS A 128 -8.95 -2.96 18.28
#